data_AF-A0A951HVR5-F1
#
_entry.id   AF-A0A951HVR5-F1
#
_cell.length_a   1.000
_cell.length_b   1.000
_cell.length_c   1.000
_cell.angle_alpha   90.00
_cell.angle_beta   90.00
_cell.angle_gamma   90.00
#
_symmetry.space_group_name_H-M   'P 1'
#
loop_
_entity.id
_entity.type
_entity.pdbx_description
1 polymer ?
#
loop_
_entity_poly.entity_id
_entity_poly.type
_entity_poly.pdbx_seq_one_letter_code
_entity_poly.pdbx_strand_id
1 'polypeptide(L)' 'MTEHRVYFLNRERHVIGPPTLIEADTDEYAIHRARQLLDGKDIEVWQLQRLVARIPHKE' A
#
# COMPACT_ATOMS: atom_id res chain seq x y z
N MET A 1 12.29 -11.26 5.83
CA MET A 1 11.04 -10.50 5.98
C MET A 1 11.33 -9.02 6.15
N THR A 2 10.68 -8.18 5.36
CA THR A 2 10.82 -6.73 5.39
C THR A 2 9.47 -6.07 5.64
N GLU A 3 9.46 -5.05 6.47
CA GLU A 3 8.25 -4.26 6.73
C GLU A 3 7.92 -3.37 5.52
N HIS A 4 6.68 -3.49 5.07
CA HIS A 4 6.06 -2.62 4.07
C HIS A 4 4.93 -1.83 4.71
N ARG A 5 4.79 -0.56 4.34
CA ARG A 5 3.77 0.36 4.81
C ARG A 5 2.77 0.61 3.70
N VAL A 6 1.52 0.29 3.96
CA VAL A 6 0.41 0.56 3.02
C VAL A 6 -0.33 1.78 3.51
N TYR A 7 -0.24 2.87 2.76
CA TYR A 7 -1.01 4.08 3.01
C TYR A 7 -2.25 4.10 2.12
N PHE A 8 -3.39 4.42 2.73
CA PHE A 8 -4.63 4.65 2.00
C PHE A 8 -4.71 6.11 1.58
N LEU A 9 -5.11 6.35 0.34
CA LEU A 9 -5.28 7.66 -0.22
C LEU A 9 -6.76 7.99 -0.43
N ASN A 10 -7.13 9.25 -0.25
CA ASN A 10 -8.41 9.77 -0.75
C ASN A 10 -8.36 10.05 -2.26
N ARG A 11 -9.47 10.53 -2.81
CA ARG A 11 -9.59 10.93 -4.22
C ARG A 11 -8.64 12.07 -4.62
N GLU A 12 -8.19 12.87 -3.67
CA GLU A 12 -7.21 13.95 -3.86
C GLU A 12 -5.77 13.47 -3.70
N ARG A 13 -5.56 12.15 -3.53
CA ARG A 13 -4.24 11.51 -3.34
C ARG A 13 -3.55 11.86 -2.03
N HIS A 14 -4.30 12.28 -1.01
CA HIS A 14 -3.81 12.51 0.34
C HIS A 14 -3.96 11.26 1.21
N VAL A 15 -2.96 11.02 2.05
CA VAL A 15 -2.97 9.93 3.04
C VAL A 15 -4.07 10.18 4.07
N ILE A 16 -4.99 9.23 4.23
CA ILE A 16 -6.16 9.37 5.12
C ILE A 16 -6.02 8.68 6.48
N GLY A 17 -4.81 8.28 6.89
CA GLY A 17 -4.62 7.64 8.17
C GLY A 17 -3.25 7.01 8.36
N PRO A 18 -3.05 6.28 9.48
CA PRO A 18 -1.83 5.53 9.71
C PRO A 18 -1.65 4.42 8.65
N PRO A 19 -0.40 4.04 8.36
CA PRO A 19 -0.15 2.94 7.44
C PRO A 19 -0.53 1.59 8.05
N THR A 20 -1.02 0.68 7.22
CA THR A 20 -1.06 -0.75 7.57
C THR A 20 0.32 -1.35 7.34
N LEU A 21 0.87 -2.01 8.36
CA LEU A 21 2.14 -2.71 8.26
C LEU A 21 1.94 -4.11 7.68
N ILE A 22 2.75 -4.47 6.69
CA ILE A 22 2.78 -5.79 6.06
C ILE A 22 4.21 -6.30 6.10
N GLU A 23 4.42 -7.44 6.75
CA GLU A 23 5.67 -8.17 6.63
C GLU A 23 5.64 -9.04 5.38
N ALA A 24 6.64 -8.85 4.51
CA ALA A 24 6.76 -9.58 3.25
C ALA A 24 8.23 -9.81 2.91
N ASP A 25 8.55 -10.98 2.34
CA ASP A 25 9.90 -11.27 1.87
C ASP A 25 10.22 -10.63 0.53
N THR A 26 9.20 -10.33 -0.28
CA THR A 26 9.35 -9.67 -1.58
C THR A 26 8.34 -8.54 -1.78
N ASP A 27 8.74 -7.57 -2.60
CA ASP A 27 7.89 -6.47 -3.05
C ASP A 27 6.59 -7.00 -3.68
N GLU A 28 6.67 -8.06 -4.49
CA GLU A 28 5.52 -8.70 -5.14
C GLU A 28 4.51 -9.27 -4.15
N TYR A 29 5.00 -9.92 -3.09
CA TYR A 29 4.13 -10.45 -2.03
C TYR A 29 3.48 -9.31 -1.24
N ALA A 30 4.22 -8.24 -0.94
CA ALA A 30 3.68 -7.05 -0.29
C ALA A 30 2.57 -6.40 -1.14
N ILE A 31 2.80 -6.25 -2.45
CA ILE A 31 1.81 -5.75 -3.41
C ILE A 31 0.57 -6.64 -3.45
N HIS A 32 0.75 -7.96 -3.50
CA HIS A 32 -0.36 -8.91 -3.52
C HIS A 32 -1.23 -8.78 -2.26
N ARG A 33 -0.61 -8.70 -1.07
CA ARG A 33 -1.33 -8.48 0.20
C ARG A 33 -1.99 -7.11 0.25
N ALA A 34 -1.31 -6.06 -0.20
CA ALA A 34 -1.86 -4.71 -0.25
C ALA A 34 -3.09 -4.62 -1.16
N ARG A 35 -3.11 -5.33 -2.29
CA ARG A 35 -4.29 -5.40 -3.18
C ARG A 35 -5.52 -5.99 -2.49
N GLN A 36 -5.36 -6.93 -1.58
CA GLN A 36 -6.49 -7.49 -0.82
C GLN A 36 -7.09 -6.48 0.18
N LEU A 37 -6.37 -5.36 0.44
CA LEU A 37 -6.83 -4.27 1.29
C LEU A 37 -7.52 -3.15 0.50
N LEU A 38 -7.60 -3.23 -0.83
CA LEU A 38 -8.24 -2.22 -1.69
C LEU A 38 -9.74 -2.15 -1.41
N ASP A 39 -10.13 -1.35 -0.42
CA ASP A 39 -11.51 -1.06 -0.04
C ASP A 39 -12.04 0.15 -0.82
N GLY A 40 -11.97 0.09 -2.17
CA GLY A 40 -12.40 1.18 -3.05
C GLY A 40 -11.60 2.47 -2.91
N LYS A 41 -10.36 2.39 -2.39
CA LYS A 41 -9.44 3.51 -2.19
C LYS A 41 -8.11 3.22 -2.86
N ASP A 42 -7.47 4.25 -3.41
CA ASP A 42 -6.10 4.16 -3.88
C ASP A 42 -5.16 3.85 -2.70
N ILE A 43 -4.12 3.05 -2.94
CA ILE A 43 -3.12 2.75 -1.92
C ILE A 43 -1.70 2.91 -2.46
N GLU A 44 -0.78 3.26 -1.56
CA GLU A 44 0.65 3.26 -1.82
C GLU A 44 1.37 2.29 -0.89
N VAL A 45 2.22 1.46 -1.48
CA VAL A 45 3.07 0.49 -0.78
C VAL A 45 4.48 1.05 -0.71
N TRP A 46 4.98 1.24 0.49
CA TRP A 46 6.30 1.79 0.77
C TRP A 46 7.16 0.78 1.52
N GLN A 47 8.45 0.76 1.24
CA GLN A 47 9.47 0.03 1.98
C GLN A 47 10.49 1.05 2.48
N LEU A 48 10.47 1.37 3.77
CA LEU A 48 11.24 2.49 4.33
C LEU A 48 10.97 3.80 3.56
N GLN A 49 11.96 4.28 2.79
CA GLN A 49 11.86 5.51 1.98
C GLN A 49 11.58 5.23 0.49
N ARG A 50 11.46 3.96 0.09
CA ARG A 50 11.23 3.54 -1.30
C ARG A 50 9.74 3.33 -1.54
N LEU A 51 9.16 4.04 -2.51
CA LEU A 51 7.84 3.72 -3.03
C LEU A 51 7.95 2.45 -3.88
N VAL A 52 7.35 1.36 -3.41
CA VAL A 52 7.38 0.05 -4.09
C VAL A 52 6.30 0.01 -5.17
N ALA A 53 5.09 0.45 -4.84
CA ALA A 53 3.99 0.48 -5.80
C ALA A 53 2.92 1.49 -5.40
N ARG A 54 2.21 1.99 -6.40
CA ARG A 54 0.95 2.71 -6.23
C ARG A 54 -0.14 1.93 -6.94
N ILE A 55 -1.20 1.59 -6.23
CA ILE A 55 -2.26 0.74 -6.73
C ILE A 55 -3.56 1.55 -6.73
N PRO A 56 -4.10 1.87 -7.90
CA PRO A 56 -5.39 2.54 -7.96
C PRO A 56 -6.50 1.58 -7.54
N HIS A 57 -7.56 2.09 -6.92
CA HIS A 57 -8.81 1.35 -6.83
C HIS A 57 -9.36 1.14 -8.24
N LYS A 58 -9.83 -0.07 -8.55
CA LYS A 58 -10.66 -0.29 -9.74
C LYS A 58 -12.05 0.25 -9.42
N GLU A 59 -12.53 1.16 -10.27
CA GLU A 59 -13.93 1.59 -10.30
C GLU A 59 -14.88 0.41 -10.58
#